data_AF-A0A383D5M1-F1
#
_entry.id   AF-A0A383D5M1-F1
#
_cell.length_a   1.000
_cell.length_b   1.000
_cell.length_c   1.000
_cell.angle_alpha   90.00
_cell.angle_beta   90.00
_cell.angle_gamma   90.00
#
_symmetry.space_group_name_H-M   'P 1'
#
loop_
_entity.id
_entity.type
_entity.pdbx_description
1 polymer ?
#
loop_
_entity_poly.entity_id
_entity_poly.type
_entity_poly.pdbx_seq_one_letter_code
_entity_poly.pdbx_strand_id
1 'polypeptide(L)'
;MKNILFVLVVLNVLFFSNLFVAAQSNVTISDRQNSLLETLPPDQRESILIKMRQAGKLQSELEETFEEATNTIDRPEQKILTDEEKAEYLEESRDWIYGYEQFQTSPTT
;
A
#
# COMPACT_ATOMS: atom_id res chain seq x y z
N MET A 1 18.43 42.33 -10.10
CA MET A 1 16.97 42.10 -9.97
C MET A 1 16.47 40.92 -10.80
N LYS A 2 16.95 40.70 -12.04
CA LYS A 2 16.49 39.62 -12.93
C LYS A 2 16.68 38.20 -12.39
N ASN A 3 17.77 37.95 -11.65
CA ASN A 3 18.07 36.64 -11.06
C ASN A 3 17.17 36.33 -9.84
N ILE A 4 16.75 37.35 -9.09
CA ILE A 4 15.83 37.19 -7.94
C ILE A 4 14.42 36.89 -8.44
N LEU A 5 13.98 37.57 -9.51
CA LEU A 5 12.70 37.28 -10.16
C LEU A 5 12.65 35.82 -10.65
N PHE A 6 13.74 35.33 -11.26
CA PHE A 6 13.83 33.94 -11.72
C PHE A 6 13.70 32.94 -10.58
N VAL A 7 14.40 33.16 -9.45
CA VAL A 7 14.31 32.31 -8.26
C VAL A 7 12.89 32.31 -7.68
N LEU A 8 12.22 33.46 -7.62
CA LEU A 8 10.83 33.55 -7.15
C LEU A 8 9.85 32.80 -8.05
N VAL A 9 10.07 32.82 -9.37
CA VAL A 9 9.24 32.06 -10.31
C VAL A 9 9.45 30.55 -10.12
N VAL A 10 10.69 30.09 -10.01
CA VAL A 10 11.00 28.67 -9.77
C VAL A 10 10.42 28.20 -8.43
N LEU A 11 10.54 29.01 -7.38
CA LEU A 11 9.98 28.70 -6.06
C LEU A 11 8.45 28.58 -6.11
N ASN A 12 7.75 29.49 -6.81
CA ASN A 12 6.31 29.40 -6.98
C ASN A 12 5.91 28.12 -7.74
N VAL A 13 6.61 27.78 -8.83
CA VAL A 13 6.33 26.56 -9.59
C VAL A 13 6.48 25.31 -8.72
N LEU A 14 7.50 25.26 -7.85
CA LEU A 14 7.71 24.16 -6.92
C LEU A 14 6.66 24.10 -5.80
N PHE A 15 6.14 25.24 -5.33
CA PHE A 15 5.06 25.25 -4.33
C PHE A 15 3.70 24.81 -4.91
N PHE A 16 3.40 25.18 -6.16
CA PHE A 16 2.12 24.86 -6.81
C PHE A 16 2.08 23.46 -7.48
N SER A 17 3.20 22.76 -7.62
CA SER A 17 3.22 21.41 -8.21
C SER A 17 2.42 20.39 -7.39
N ASN A 18 2.38 20.54 -6.05
CA ASN A 18 1.63 19.66 -5.16
C ASN A 18 0.11 19.79 -5.29
N LEU A 19 -0.39 20.93 -5.80
CA LEU A 19 -1.84 21.12 -6.02
C LEU A 19 -2.38 20.27 -7.17
N PHE A 20 -1.55 19.95 -8.17
CA PHE A 20 -1.96 19.14 -9.32
C PHE A 20 -2.05 17.64 -8.99
N VAL A 21 -1.32 17.15 -7.98
CA VAL A 21 -1.39 15.75 -7.54
C VAL A 21 -2.64 15.51 -6.70
N ALA A 22 -2.99 16.42 -5.79
CA ALA A 22 -4.19 16.28 -4.95
C ALA A 22 -5.52 16.45 -5.73
N ALA A 23 -5.51 17.13 -6.87
CA ALA A 23 -6.70 17.39 -7.68
C ALA A 23 -7.08 16.22 -8.63
N GLN A 24 -6.22 15.21 -8.78
CA GLN A 24 -6.44 14.09 -9.72
C GLN A 24 -7.34 12.97 -9.17
N SER A 25 -8.20 13.23 -8.19
CA SER A 25 -9.31 12.31 -7.86
C SER A 25 -10.43 12.41 -8.90
N ASN A 26 -10.10 12.16 -10.16
CA ASN A 26 -11.08 11.89 -11.19
C ASN A 26 -11.70 10.53 -10.90
N VAL A 27 -12.68 10.53 -9.99
CA VAL A 27 -13.55 9.37 -9.77
C VAL A 27 -14.27 9.12 -11.09
N THR A 28 -13.84 8.08 -11.80
CA THR A 28 -14.49 7.62 -13.02
C THR A 28 -15.80 6.94 -12.61
N ILE A 29 -16.89 7.70 -12.63
CA ILE A 29 -18.24 7.18 -12.37
C ILE A 29 -18.65 6.35 -13.59
N SER A 30 -18.97 5.07 -13.37
CA SER A 30 -19.48 4.23 -14.46
C SER A 30 -20.85 4.69 -14.94
N ASP A 31 -21.20 4.41 -16.19
CA ASP A 31 -22.50 4.78 -16.78
C ASP A 31 -23.69 4.27 -15.95
N ARG A 32 -23.56 3.07 -15.36
CA ARG A 32 -24.56 2.51 -14.45
C ARG A 32 -24.72 3.33 -13.18
N GLN A 33 -23.61 3.73 -12.56
CA GLN A 33 -23.65 4.60 -11.37
C GLN A 33 -24.24 5.96 -11.70
N ASN A 34 -23.90 6.54 -12.86
CA ASN A 34 -24.48 7.82 -13.28
C ASN A 34 -26.00 7.72 -13.48
N SER A 35 -26.48 6.64 -14.12
CA SER A 35 -27.91 6.42 -14.31
C SER A 35 -28.68 6.32 -12.98
N LEU A 36 -28.08 5.72 -11.93
CA LEU A 36 -28.68 5.66 -10.59
C LEU A 36 -28.72 7.04 -9.93
N LEU A 37 -27.68 7.86 -10.10
CA LEU A 37 -27.63 9.23 -9.56
C LEU A 37 -28.67 10.15 -10.21
N GLU A 38 -28.97 9.95 -11.50
CA GLU A 38 -30.00 10.71 -12.20
C GLU A 38 -31.41 10.43 -11.67
N THR A 39 -31.66 9.24 -11.10
CA THR A 39 -32.96 8.92 -10.47
C THR A 39 -33.17 9.61 -9.12
N LEU A 40 -32.11 10.16 -8.52
CA LEU A 40 -32.17 10.78 -7.19
C LEU A 40 -32.54 12.26 -7.27
N PRO A 41 -33.24 12.78 -6.24
CA PRO A 41 -33.36 14.21 -5.99
C PRO A 41 -31.99 14.92 -5.96
N PRO A 42 -31.90 16.20 -6.39
CA PRO A 42 -30.62 16.91 -6.52
C PRO A 42 -29.79 17.00 -5.23
N ASP A 43 -30.45 17.18 -4.08
CA ASP A 43 -29.86 17.22 -2.74
C ASP A 43 -29.26 15.87 -2.33
N GLN A 44 -29.97 14.77 -2.62
CA GLN A 44 -29.50 13.42 -2.32
C GLN A 44 -28.35 13.01 -3.26
N ARG A 45 -28.44 13.36 -4.54
CA ARG A 45 -27.40 13.10 -5.52
C ARG A 45 -26.06 13.70 -5.11
N GLU A 46 -26.03 14.96 -4.67
CA GLU A 46 -24.79 15.61 -4.22
C GLU A 46 -24.19 14.91 -2.98
N SER A 47 -25.02 14.52 -2.01
CA SER A 47 -24.57 13.78 -0.83
C SER A 47 -23.91 12.44 -1.19
N ILE A 48 -24.50 11.72 -2.15
CA ILE A 48 -23.95 10.44 -2.63
C ILE A 48 -22.66 10.65 -3.41
N LEU A 49 -22.58 11.68 -4.27
CA LEU A 49 -21.36 12.02 -5.02
C LEU A 49 -20.17 12.29 -4.08
N ILE A 50 -20.38 13.01 -2.99
CA ILE A 50 -19.35 13.26 -1.98
C ILE A 50 -18.87 11.94 -1.36
N LYS A 51 -19.78 11.05 -0.99
CA LYS A 51 -19.44 9.73 -0.42
C LYS A 51 -18.67 8.86 -1.42
N MET A 52 -19.05 8.87 -2.69
CA MET A 52 -18.34 8.14 -3.74
C MET A 52 -16.90 8.64 -3.90
N ARG A 53 -16.68 9.95 -3.82
CA ARG A 53 -15.34 10.54 -3.85
C ARG A 53 -14.49 10.15 -2.64
N GLN A 54 -15.09 10.15 -1.45
CA GLN A 54 -14.43 9.68 -0.24
C GLN A 54 -14.05 8.20 -0.33
N ALA A 55 -14.95 7.36 -0.83
CA ALA A 55 -14.69 5.94 -1.03
C ALA A 55 -13.57 5.70 -2.04
N GLY A 56 -13.53 6.44 -3.15
CA GLY A 56 -12.46 6.35 -4.13
C GLY A 56 -11.08 6.72 -3.55
N LYS A 57 -11.03 7.77 -2.70
CA LYS A 57 -9.81 8.15 -1.99
C LYS A 57 -9.34 7.07 -1.01
N LEU A 58 -10.27 6.48 -0.25
CA LEU A 58 -9.94 5.38 0.66
C LEU A 58 -9.42 4.15 -0.10
N GLN A 59 -10.01 3.84 -1.25
CA GLN A 59 -9.55 2.74 -2.11
C GLN A 59 -8.12 2.98 -2.60
N SER A 60 -7.79 4.18 -3.05
CA SER A 60 -6.42 4.49 -3.49
C SER A 60 -5.41 4.46 -2.35
N GLU A 61 -5.77 4.93 -1.15
CA GLU A 61 -4.91 4.85 0.03
C GLU A 61 -4.64 3.40 0.44
N LEU A 62 -5.65 2.53 0.34
CA LEU A 62 -5.48 1.11 0.58
C LEU A 62 -4.56 0.48 -0.46
N GLU A 63 -4.79 0.74 -1.75
CA GLU A 63 -3.95 0.20 -2.83
C GLU A 63 -2.48 0.59 -2.63
N GLU A 64 -2.20 1.88 -2.36
CA GLU A 64 -0.85 2.39 -2.08
C GLU A 64 -0.22 1.66 -0.88
N THR A 65 -0.97 1.51 0.22
CA THR A 65 -0.47 0.86 1.43
C THR A 65 -0.13 -0.61 1.21
N PHE A 66 -0.95 -1.33 0.45
CA PHE A 66 -0.78 -2.78 0.25
C PHE A 66 0.16 -3.12 -0.91
N GLU A 67 0.24 -2.29 -1.95
CA GLU A 67 1.26 -2.43 -3.01
C GLU A 67 2.67 -2.19 -2.44
N GLU A 68 2.86 -1.17 -1.61
CA GLU A 68 4.15 -0.88 -0.97
C GLU A 68 4.56 -1.95 0.07
N ALA A 69 3.60 -2.69 0.62
CA ALA A 69 3.82 -3.70 1.67
C ALA A 69 4.36 -5.06 1.16
N THR A 70 4.80 -5.18 -0.10
CA THR A 70 5.42 -6.42 -0.60
C THR A 70 6.88 -6.57 -0.13
N ASN A 71 7.12 -6.47 1.18
CA ASN A 71 8.38 -6.87 1.83
C ASN A 71 8.29 -8.28 2.42
N THR A 72 7.26 -9.04 2.04
CA THR A 72 7.06 -10.41 2.50
C THR A 72 8.11 -11.29 1.84
N ILE A 73 9.16 -11.64 2.58
CA ILE A 73 10.07 -12.70 2.20
C ILE A 73 9.35 -14.04 2.28
N ASP A 74 9.48 -14.86 1.25
CA ASP A 74 8.96 -16.23 1.29
C ASP A 74 9.65 -16.98 2.42
N ARG A 75 8.86 -17.68 3.24
CA ARG A 75 9.42 -18.56 4.27
C ARG A 75 10.18 -19.69 3.57
N PRO A 76 11.47 -19.91 3.88
CA PRO A 76 12.22 -20.98 3.26
C PRO A 76 11.56 -22.34 3.55
N GLU A 77 11.54 -23.21 2.54
CA GLU A 77 11.06 -24.58 2.71
C GLU A 77 11.95 -25.32 3.73
N GLN A 78 11.32 -26.14 4.57
CA GLN A 78 12.05 -26.96 5.52
C GLN A 78 12.91 -27.96 4.75
N LYS A 79 14.21 -28.00 5.04
CA LYS A 79 15.10 -29.01 4.47
C LYS A 79 14.64 -30.40 4.95
N ILE A 80 14.37 -31.29 4.00
CA ILE A 80 14.11 -32.70 4.29
C ILE A 80 15.48 -33.33 4.57
N LEU A 81 15.81 -33.52 5.85
CA LEU A 81 17.05 -34.16 6.29
C LEU A 81 16.84 -35.67 6.39
N THR A 82 17.87 -36.45 6.05
CA THR A 82 17.94 -37.88 6.37
C THR A 82 18.17 -38.10 7.87
N ASP A 83 17.91 -39.32 8.37
CA ASP A 83 18.02 -39.62 9.81
C ASP A 83 19.44 -39.40 10.38
N GLU A 84 20.47 -39.63 9.56
CA GLU A 84 21.87 -39.39 9.92
C GLU A 84 22.18 -37.88 10.02
N GLU A 85 21.77 -37.11 9.01
CA GLU A 85 21.95 -35.65 8.99
C GLU A 85 21.18 -34.96 10.13
N LYS A 86 20.02 -35.50 10.49
CA LYS A 86 19.22 -34.99 11.62
C LYS A 86 19.93 -35.21 12.97
N ALA A 87 20.64 -36.32 13.13
CA ALA A 87 21.38 -36.62 14.36
C ALA A 87 22.58 -35.67 14.53
N GLU A 88 23.33 -35.44 13.45
CA GLU A 88 24.46 -34.50 13.43
C GLU A 88 23.97 -33.05 13.68
N TYR A 89 22.86 -32.65 13.05
CA TYR A 89 22.22 -31.36 13.27
C TYR A 89 21.79 -31.14 14.73
N LEU A 90 21.27 -32.16 15.40
CA LEU A 90 20.87 -32.08 16.81
C LEU A 90 22.07 -31.96 17.76
N GLU A 91 23.20 -32.55 17.39
CA GLU A 91 24.44 -32.42 18.17
C GLU A 91 25.02 -31.01 18.05
N GLU A 92 25.06 -30.46 16.83
CA GLU A 92 25.59 -29.12 16.54
C GLU A 92 24.67 -28.00 17.08
N SER A 93 23.35 -28.17 16.96
CA SER A 93 22.37 -27.15 17.36
C SER A 93 22.29 -26.91 18.86
N ARG A 94 22.80 -27.83 19.69
CA ARG A 94 22.90 -27.65 21.15
C ARG A 94 23.81 -26.49 21.56
N ASP A 95 24.79 -26.15 20.73
CA ASP A 95 25.76 -25.07 21.00
C ASP A 95 25.34 -23.74 20.37
N TRP A 96 24.18 -23.68 19.70
CA TRP A 96 23.69 -22.47 19.05
C TRP A 96 23.06 -21.50 20.05
N ILE A 97 23.59 -20.28 20.08
CA ILE A 97 23.14 -19.21 20.97
C ILE A 97 21.80 -18.61 20.53
N TYR A 98 21.47 -18.68 19.22
CA TYR A 98 20.26 -18.13 18.64
C TYR A 98 19.37 -19.25 18.13
N GLY A 99 18.23 -19.47 18.78
CA GLY A 99 17.23 -20.50 18.44
C GLY A 99 16.48 -20.20 17.15
N TYR A 100 17.18 -20.21 16.02
CA TYR A 100 16.61 -19.96 14.68
C TYR A 100 15.50 -20.95 14.32
N GLU A 101 15.54 -22.15 14.93
CA GLU A 101 14.52 -23.20 14.93
C GLU A 101 13.13 -22.69 15.35
N GLN A 102 13.05 -21.80 16.35
CA GLN A 102 11.77 -21.32 16.88
C GLN A 102 10.95 -20.55 15.83
N PHE A 103 11.64 -19.87 14.91
CA PHE A 103 11.00 -19.15 13.80
C PHE A 103 10.51 -20.09 12.69
N GLN A 104 11.09 -21.29 12.56
CA GLN A 104 10.67 -22.30 11.58
C GLN A 104 9.44 -23.10 12.04
N THR A 105 9.23 -23.22 13.35
CA THR A 105 8.13 -23.99 13.96
C THR A 105 6.94 -23.14 14.39
N SER A 106 7.04 -21.82 14.29
CA SER A 106 5.98 -20.91 14.76
C SER A 106 4.71 -21.07 13.91
N PRO A 107 3.52 -21.18 14.53
CA PRO A 107 2.26 -21.34 13.81
C PRO A 107 1.94 -20.07 13.00
N THR A 108 1.54 -20.25 11.74
CA THR A 108 1.05 -19.16 10.88
C THR A 108 -0.42 -18.89 11.17
N THR A 109 -0.82 -17.63 11.28
CA THR A 109 -2.24 -17.19 11.24
C THR A 109 -2.73 -17.01 9.82
#